data_AF-A0A958PJS3-F1
#
_entry.id   AF-A0A958PJS3-F1
#
_cell.length_a   1.000
_cell.length_b   1.000
_cell.length_c   1.000
_cell.angle_alpha   90.00
_cell.angle_beta   90.00
_cell.angle_gamma   90.00
#
_symmetry.space_group_name_H-M   'P 1'
#
loop_
_entity.id
_entity.type
_entity.pdbx_description
1 polymer ?
#
loop_
_entity_poly.entity_id
_entity_poly.type
_entity_poly.pdbx_seq_one_letter_code
_entity_poly.pdbx_strand_id
1 'polypeptide(L)'
;AYSTGGTTLMDGLLSLQEKYGLFLYFDDAHSISVTGKNGEGFVRSQLKELNPRTLIMASLNKGFGTGGGVAILNSNRFDSVIRRHGGPLGWSQSASIVTMAATKASAELHLSDELGRLQKKLQQNIALFDSIVSTPQDGAKLPVRLIPAGSDEQAIQMAEQLLARGFYAAPVYFPIVPRGHAGVRILLRSDIEEKDMLRFAQAVAEVAESNAAKSEVAQ
;
A
#
# COMPACT_ATOMS: atom_id res chain seq x y z
N ALA A 1 4.27 -5.56 2.00
CA ALA A 1 3.96 -4.31 2.74
C ALA A 1 2.50 -4.32 3.17
N TYR A 2 2.14 -3.84 4.37
CA TYR A 2 0.76 -3.91 4.85
C TYR A 2 -0.06 -2.65 4.52
N SER A 3 -1.36 -2.83 4.29
CA SER A 3 -2.29 -1.74 3.91
C SER A 3 -2.60 -0.74 5.02
N THR A 4 -2.15 -1.01 6.23
CA THR A 4 -2.28 -0.19 7.45
C THR A 4 -0.93 0.33 7.93
N GLY A 5 0.14 0.10 7.16
CA GLY A 5 1.51 0.51 7.50
C GLY A 5 2.41 -0.66 7.93
N GLY A 6 3.71 -0.47 7.78
CA GLY A 6 4.73 -1.46 8.14
C GLY A 6 5.06 -2.47 7.04
N THR A 7 6.11 -3.25 7.32
CA THR A 7 6.67 -4.26 6.41
C THR A 7 6.96 -5.56 7.15
N THR A 8 7.01 -6.67 6.42
CA THR A 8 7.37 -7.97 6.99
C THR A 8 8.86 -8.06 7.29
N LEU A 9 9.23 -8.89 8.26
CA LEU A 9 10.62 -9.19 8.62
C LEU A 9 11.20 -10.23 7.65
N MET A 10 11.71 -9.74 6.51
CA MET A 10 12.19 -10.59 5.41
C MET A 10 13.31 -11.55 5.84
N ASP A 11 14.34 -11.05 6.53
CA ASP A 11 15.53 -11.84 6.88
C ASP A 11 15.19 -13.08 7.72
N GLY A 12 14.26 -12.94 8.66
CA GLY A 12 13.78 -14.06 9.47
C GLY A 12 13.06 -15.12 8.62
N LEU A 13 12.18 -14.69 7.71
CA LEU A 13 11.46 -15.61 6.82
C LEU A 13 12.39 -16.33 5.86
N LEU A 14 13.37 -15.63 5.29
CA LEU A 14 14.37 -16.23 4.39
C LEU A 14 15.27 -17.23 5.13
N SER A 15 15.69 -16.90 6.36
CA SER A 15 16.47 -17.81 7.21
C SER A 15 15.70 -19.09 7.54
N LEU A 16 14.40 -18.97 7.84
CA LEU A 16 13.53 -20.13 8.08
C LEU A 16 13.31 -20.96 6.81
N GLN A 17 13.14 -20.31 5.65
CA GLN A 17 13.05 -21.01 4.37
C GLN A 17 14.32 -21.83 4.08
N GLU A 18 15.50 -21.27 4.32
CA GLU A 18 16.75 -21.98 4.10
C GLU A 18 16.90 -23.16 5.07
N LYS A 19 16.65 -22.93 6.36
CA LYS A 19 16.83 -23.95 7.41
C LYS A 19 15.85 -25.12 7.28
N TYR A 20 14.60 -24.84 6.93
CA TYR A 20 13.51 -25.84 6.97
C TYR A 20 12.92 -26.17 5.60
N GLY A 21 13.41 -25.55 4.52
CA GLY A 21 12.93 -25.78 3.16
C GLY A 21 11.50 -25.29 2.92
N LEU A 22 11.05 -24.24 3.62
CA LEU A 22 9.66 -23.75 3.58
C LEU A 22 9.29 -23.15 2.22
N PHE A 23 8.00 -23.21 1.90
CA PHE A 23 7.41 -22.39 0.85
C PHE A 23 7.08 -21.02 1.41
N LEU A 24 7.49 -19.97 0.70
CA LEU A 24 7.15 -18.60 1.06
C LEU A 24 6.14 -18.05 0.05
N TYR A 25 5.05 -17.50 0.58
CA TYR A 25 4.06 -16.76 -0.19
C TYR A 25 4.04 -15.33 0.32
N PHE A 26 4.27 -14.38 -0.58
CA PHE A 26 4.23 -12.96 -0.26
C PHE A 26 3.09 -12.28 -1.03
N ASP A 27 2.28 -11.48 -0.32
CA ASP A 27 1.46 -10.45 -0.95
C ASP A 27 2.21 -9.12 -0.88
N ASP A 28 2.54 -8.56 -2.05
CA ASP A 28 3.25 -7.30 -2.18
C ASP A 28 2.45 -6.21 -2.90
N ALA A 29 1.12 -6.31 -2.87
CA ALA A 29 0.22 -5.40 -3.57
C ALA A 29 0.35 -3.93 -3.15
N HIS A 30 0.85 -3.63 -1.95
CA HIS A 30 0.97 -2.27 -1.42
C HIS A 30 2.34 -1.61 -1.63
N SER A 31 3.31 -2.31 -2.19
CA SER A 31 4.65 -1.76 -2.40
C SER A 31 5.09 -1.74 -3.87
N ILE A 32 4.42 -2.49 -4.74
CA ILE A 32 4.61 -2.40 -6.20
C ILE A 32 4.39 -0.94 -6.62
N SER A 33 5.21 -0.48 -7.57
CA SER A 33 5.34 0.91 -8.04
C SER A 33 5.95 1.89 -7.02
N VAL A 34 5.90 1.59 -5.72
CA VAL A 34 6.40 2.46 -4.65
C VAL A 34 7.87 2.17 -4.31
N THR A 35 8.24 0.88 -4.29
CA THR A 35 9.55 0.41 -3.80
C THR A 35 10.30 -0.34 -4.90
N GLY A 36 11.63 -0.25 -4.84
CA GLY A 36 12.52 -0.86 -5.84
C GLY A 36 12.72 0.04 -7.06
N LYS A 37 13.84 -0.16 -7.76
CA LYS A 37 14.31 0.73 -8.83
C LYS A 37 13.25 0.92 -9.93
N ASN A 38 12.60 -0.17 -10.32
CA ASN A 38 11.57 -0.19 -11.34
C ASN A 38 10.18 -0.45 -10.73
N GLY A 39 9.98 -0.13 -9.45
CA GLY A 39 8.71 -0.34 -8.77
C GLY A 39 8.34 -1.82 -8.60
N GLU A 40 9.34 -2.70 -8.54
CA GLU A 40 9.16 -4.16 -8.45
C GLU A 40 8.58 -4.64 -7.11
N GLY A 41 8.47 -3.74 -6.13
CA GLY A 41 7.93 -4.03 -4.80
C GLY A 41 9.03 -4.29 -3.77
N PHE A 42 8.65 -4.13 -2.50
CA PHE A 42 9.50 -4.28 -1.32
C PHE A 42 10.12 -5.67 -1.24
N VAL A 43 9.35 -6.72 -1.52
CA VAL A 43 9.81 -8.11 -1.42
C VAL A 43 10.81 -8.39 -2.53
N ARG A 44 10.45 -8.14 -3.79
CA ARG A 44 11.33 -8.44 -4.93
C ARG A 44 12.64 -7.65 -4.88
N SER A 45 12.60 -6.38 -4.45
CA SER A 45 13.80 -5.52 -4.40
C SER A 45 14.83 -5.97 -3.36
N GLN A 46 14.44 -6.80 -2.39
CA GLN A 46 15.35 -7.33 -1.35
C GLN A 46 15.99 -8.66 -1.75
N LEU A 47 15.52 -9.29 -2.82
CA LEU A 47 16.01 -10.58 -3.26
C LEU A 47 17.02 -10.38 -4.40
N LYS A 48 18.20 -10.99 -4.28
CA LYS A 48 19.12 -11.11 -5.42
C LYS A 48 18.50 -11.99 -6.49
N GLU A 49 18.03 -13.17 -6.08
CA GLU A 49 17.32 -14.13 -6.90
C GLU A 49 16.08 -14.63 -6.15
N LEU A 50 15.04 -14.99 -6.89
CA LEU A 50 13.81 -15.51 -6.32
C LEU A 50 13.95 -17.02 -6.13
N ASN A 51 13.84 -17.52 -4.89
CA ASN A 51 13.92 -18.95 -4.60
C ASN A 51 12.81 -19.73 -5.36
N PRO A 52 13.06 -20.93 -5.92
CA PRO A 52 12.05 -21.74 -6.59
C PRO A 52 10.83 -22.12 -5.73
N ARG A 53 10.94 -22.02 -4.39
CA ARG A 53 9.86 -22.25 -3.41
C ARG A 53 9.19 -20.95 -2.93
N THR A 54 9.47 -19.82 -3.57
CA THR A 54 8.90 -18.51 -3.22
C THR A 54 7.99 -18.01 -4.34
N LEU A 55 6.79 -17.58 -3.96
CA LEU A 55 5.81 -16.93 -4.82
C LEU A 55 5.53 -15.53 -4.29
N ILE A 56 5.54 -14.53 -5.18
CA ILE A 56 5.10 -13.17 -4.87
C ILE A 56 3.84 -12.89 -5.68
N MET A 57 2.77 -12.51 -5.01
CA MET A 57 1.53 -12.06 -5.60
C MET A 57 1.39 -10.56 -5.42
N ALA A 58 0.91 -9.86 -6.45
CA ALA A 58 0.64 -8.43 -6.37
C ALA A 58 -0.64 -8.06 -7.13
N SER A 59 -1.30 -7.01 -6.66
CA SER A 59 -2.42 -6.40 -7.39
C SER A 59 -1.90 -5.31 -8.34
N LEU A 60 -2.42 -5.31 -9.56
CA LEU A 60 -2.17 -4.26 -10.55
C LEU A 60 -3.18 -3.09 -10.44
N ASN A 61 -4.15 -3.18 -9.53
CA ASN A 61 -5.20 -2.17 -9.30
C ASN A 61 -4.76 -1.00 -8.41
N LYS A 62 -3.49 -0.97 -7.97
CA LYS A 62 -2.97 0.02 -7.00
C LYS A 62 -1.95 0.94 -7.67
N GLY A 63 -0.70 0.92 -7.21
CA GLY A 63 0.37 1.76 -7.77
C GLY A 63 0.57 1.54 -9.28
N PHE A 64 0.28 0.34 -9.78
CA PHE A 64 0.39 0.01 -11.20
C PHE A 64 -0.72 0.63 -12.06
N GLY A 65 -1.85 1.06 -11.45
CA GLY A 65 -2.89 1.87 -12.10
C GLY A 65 -3.74 1.17 -13.16
N THR A 66 -3.85 -0.17 -13.14
CA THR A 66 -4.56 -0.93 -14.18
C THR A 66 -5.58 -1.91 -13.58
N GLY A 67 -5.58 -3.16 -14.05
CA GLY A 67 -6.57 -4.17 -13.73
C GLY A 67 -5.94 -5.52 -13.39
N GLY A 68 -6.45 -6.20 -12.37
CA GLY A 68 -6.13 -7.59 -12.06
C GLY A 68 -4.95 -7.78 -11.10
N GLY A 69 -4.23 -8.88 -11.28
CA GLY A 69 -3.12 -9.28 -10.42
C GLY A 69 -2.05 -10.05 -11.19
N VAL A 70 -0.86 -10.13 -10.60
CA VAL A 70 0.30 -10.81 -11.17
C VAL A 70 0.91 -11.77 -10.16
N ALA A 71 1.39 -12.90 -10.67
CA ALA A 71 2.20 -13.87 -9.93
C ALA A 71 3.64 -13.79 -10.44
N ILE A 72 4.59 -13.56 -9.55
CA ILE A 72 6.03 -13.53 -9.84
C ILE A 72 6.65 -14.81 -9.28
N LEU A 73 7.22 -15.61 -10.17
CA LEU A 73 7.67 -16.98 -9.93
C LEU A 73 9.04 -17.19 -10.56
N ASN A 74 9.86 -18.08 -9.98
CA ASN A 74 11.11 -18.56 -10.57
C ASN A 74 11.11 -20.09 -10.83
N SER A 75 9.92 -20.67 -11.03
CA SER A 75 9.77 -22.13 -11.17
C SER A 75 8.64 -22.47 -12.14
N ASN A 76 9.02 -23.12 -13.25
CA ASN A 76 8.09 -23.63 -14.25
C ASN A 76 7.09 -24.63 -13.66
N ARG A 77 7.51 -25.35 -12.60
CA ARG A 77 6.62 -26.27 -11.88
C ARG A 77 5.46 -25.50 -11.25
N PHE A 78 5.72 -24.38 -10.58
CA PHE A 78 4.66 -23.58 -9.96
C PHE A 78 3.72 -22.95 -10.98
N ASP A 79 4.25 -22.41 -12.08
CA ASP A 79 3.42 -21.89 -13.18
C ASP A 79 2.47 -22.97 -13.71
N SER A 80 2.98 -24.20 -13.96
CA SER A 80 2.16 -25.31 -14.45
C SER A 80 1.06 -25.73 -13.47
N VAL A 81 1.35 -25.72 -12.16
CA VAL A 81 0.38 -26.05 -11.11
C VAL A 81 -0.70 -24.98 -11.02
N ILE A 82 -0.30 -23.70 -11.01
CA ILE A 82 -1.23 -22.56 -10.92
C ILE A 82 -2.15 -22.53 -12.16
N ARG A 83 -1.63 -22.76 -13.36
CA ARG A 83 -2.46 -22.80 -14.58
C ARG A 83 -3.42 -23.99 -14.61
N ARG A 84 -2.99 -25.16 -14.13
CA ARG A 84 -3.81 -26.38 -14.16
C ARG A 84 -4.85 -26.42 -13.04
N HIS A 85 -4.52 -25.91 -11.86
CA HIS A 85 -5.32 -26.08 -10.64
C HIS A 85 -5.84 -24.75 -10.06
N GLY A 86 -5.44 -23.60 -10.60
CA GLY A 86 -5.93 -22.29 -10.19
C GLY A 86 -7.34 -22.06 -10.71
N GLY A 87 -8.34 -22.44 -9.92
CA GLY A 87 -9.76 -22.34 -10.29
C GLY A 87 -10.14 -20.99 -10.92
N PRO A 88 -9.84 -19.84 -10.28
CA PRO A 88 -10.14 -18.54 -10.87
C PRO A 88 -9.43 -18.25 -12.20
N LEU A 89 -8.25 -18.82 -12.46
CA LEU A 89 -7.55 -18.66 -13.74
C LEU A 89 -8.12 -19.57 -14.84
N GLY A 90 -8.58 -20.76 -14.48
CA GLY A 90 -9.11 -21.75 -15.43
C GLY A 90 -10.58 -21.54 -15.81
N TRP A 91 -11.38 -20.95 -14.92
CA TRP A 91 -12.84 -20.86 -15.08
C TRP A 91 -13.40 -19.42 -15.13
N SER A 92 -12.54 -18.40 -15.05
CA SER A 92 -12.94 -17.00 -15.21
C SER A 92 -12.59 -16.48 -16.60
N GLN A 93 -13.20 -15.36 -17.00
CA GLN A 93 -12.81 -14.67 -18.22
C GLN A 93 -11.39 -14.13 -18.11
N SER A 94 -10.65 -14.20 -19.22
CA SER A 94 -9.32 -13.58 -19.32
C SER A 94 -9.42 -12.07 -19.24
N ALA A 95 -8.31 -11.42 -18.86
CA ALA A 95 -8.23 -9.97 -18.82
C ALA A 95 -8.59 -9.36 -20.19
N SER A 96 -9.34 -8.27 -20.18
CA SER A 96 -9.72 -7.58 -21.41
C SER A 96 -8.49 -7.05 -22.16
N ILE A 97 -8.60 -6.92 -23.49
CA ILE A 97 -7.53 -6.33 -24.32
C ILE A 97 -7.17 -4.93 -23.84
N VAL A 98 -8.16 -4.15 -23.41
CA VAL A 98 -7.97 -2.79 -22.87
C VAL A 98 -7.12 -2.82 -21.60
N THR A 99 -7.44 -3.74 -20.67
CA THR A 99 -6.65 -3.93 -19.46
C THR A 99 -5.21 -4.34 -19.79
N MET A 100 -5.01 -5.28 -20.71
CA MET A 100 -3.67 -5.72 -21.10
C MET A 100 -2.84 -4.60 -21.75
N ALA A 101 -3.45 -3.78 -22.61
CA ALA A 101 -2.80 -2.63 -23.21
C ALA A 101 -2.39 -1.57 -22.17
N ALA A 102 -3.28 -1.27 -21.22
CA ALA A 102 -2.98 -0.38 -20.10
C ALA A 102 -1.86 -0.95 -19.21
N THR A 103 -1.90 -2.25 -18.90
CA THR A 103 -0.84 -2.94 -18.13
C THR A 103 0.51 -2.85 -18.85
N LYS A 104 0.54 -3.04 -20.17
CA LYS A 104 1.77 -2.88 -20.97
C LYS A 104 2.31 -1.45 -20.92
N ALA A 105 1.46 -0.44 -21.12
CA ALA A 105 1.86 0.96 -21.03
C ALA A 105 2.39 1.33 -19.63
N SER A 106 1.72 0.86 -18.58
CA SER A 106 2.19 1.06 -17.20
C SER A 106 3.55 0.37 -16.97
N ALA A 107 3.77 -0.85 -17.50
CA ALA A 107 5.06 -1.52 -17.44
C ALA A 107 6.17 -0.72 -18.15
N GLU A 108 5.89 -0.15 -19.32
CA GLU A 108 6.82 0.71 -20.06
C GLU A 108 7.19 1.97 -19.25
N LEU A 109 6.22 2.60 -18.56
CA LEU A 109 6.49 3.70 -17.63
C LEU A 109 7.40 3.28 -16.48
N HIS A 110 7.20 2.07 -15.93
CA HIS A 110 8.04 1.53 -14.84
C HIS A 110 9.49 1.26 -15.27
N LEU A 111 9.74 1.10 -16.57
CA LEU A 111 11.07 0.91 -17.15
C LEU A 111 11.72 2.22 -17.61
N SER A 112 11.03 3.35 -17.44
CA SER A 112 11.52 4.69 -17.79
C SER A 112 11.93 5.49 -16.54
N ASP A 113 12.62 6.60 -16.76
CA ASP A 113 12.98 7.54 -15.68
C ASP A 113 11.77 8.22 -15.04
N GLU A 114 10.60 8.18 -15.68
CA GLU A 114 9.38 8.78 -15.15
C GLU A 114 8.95 8.15 -13.84
N LEU A 115 9.06 6.82 -13.68
CA LEU A 115 8.72 6.17 -12.42
C LEU A 115 9.62 6.68 -11.29
N GLY A 116 10.93 6.82 -11.52
CA GLY A 116 11.86 7.35 -10.52
C GLY A 116 11.49 8.77 -10.08
N ARG A 117 11.05 9.62 -11.02
CA ARG A 117 10.52 10.96 -10.72
C ARG A 117 9.24 10.91 -9.87
N LEU A 118 8.31 10.01 -10.20
CA LEU A 118 7.06 9.83 -9.45
C LEU A 118 7.30 9.28 -8.04
N GLN A 119 8.19 8.29 -7.89
CA GLN A 119 8.59 7.76 -6.59
C GLN A 119 9.24 8.85 -5.72
N LYS A 120 10.15 9.66 -6.29
CA LYS A 120 10.76 10.79 -5.58
C LYS A 120 9.71 11.81 -5.13
N LYS A 121 8.78 12.19 -6.01
CA LYS A 121 7.68 13.10 -5.66
C LYS A 121 6.79 12.53 -4.56
N LEU A 122 6.48 11.23 -4.60
CA LEU A 122 5.75 10.57 -3.53
C LEU A 122 6.51 10.66 -2.19
N GLN A 123 7.81 10.40 -2.17
CA GLN A 123 8.61 10.51 -0.93
C GLN A 123 8.67 11.95 -0.39
N GLN A 124 8.71 12.95 -1.28
CA GLN A 124 8.61 14.36 -0.88
C GLN A 124 7.26 14.68 -0.24
N ASN A 125 6.17 14.20 -0.84
CA ASN A 125 4.82 14.38 -0.29
C ASN A 125 4.63 13.65 1.04
N ILE A 126 5.24 12.47 1.21
CA ILE A 126 5.31 11.76 2.49
C ILE A 126 6.04 12.59 3.54
N ALA A 127 7.25 13.05 3.24
CA ALA A 127 8.03 13.84 4.18
C ALA A 127 7.33 15.15 4.59
N LEU A 128 6.64 15.79 3.63
CA LEU A 128 5.87 17.00 3.89
C LEU A 128 4.69 16.73 4.84
N PHE A 129 3.92 15.67 4.57
CA PHE A 129 2.81 15.28 5.45
C PHE A 129 3.32 14.96 6.86
N ASP A 130 4.36 14.14 6.97
CA ASP A 130 4.95 13.73 8.25
C ASP A 130 5.58 14.89 9.03
N SER A 131 5.96 15.98 8.35
CA SER A 131 6.47 17.19 9.03
C SER A 131 5.39 18.01 9.76
N ILE A 132 4.12 17.73 9.46
CA ILE A 132 2.96 18.47 10.00
C ILE A 132 2.09 17.56 10.88
N VAL A 133 1.93 16.29 10.49
CA VAL A 133 1.06 15.33 11.15
C VAL A 133 1.90 14.16 11.66
N SER A 134 1.94 13.99 12.98
CA SER A 134 2.57 12.81 13.59
C SER A 134 1.62 11.62 13.61
N THR A 135 2.17 10.44 13.33
CA THR A 135 1.41 9.19 13.18
C THR A 135 2.20 7.99 13.73
N PRO A 136 1.54 6.85 14.00
CA PRO A 136 2.25 5.62 14.35
C PRO A 136 3.22 5.10 13.27
N GLN A 137 3.10 5.60 12.04
CA GLN A 137 3.94 5.19 10.90
C GLN A 137 5.06 6.19 10.58
N ASP A 138 5.37 7.13 11.48
CA ASP A 138 6.42 8.12 11.25
C ASP A 138 7.76 7.48 10.86
N GLY A 139 8.40 8.02 9.84
CA GLY A 139 9.62 7.47 9.24
C GLY A 139 9.41 6.29 8.28
N ALA A 140 8.18 5.79 8.11
CA ALA A 140 7.89 4.76 7.11
C ALA A 140 7.89 5.34 5.68
N LYS A 141 8.54 4.63 4.75
CA LYS A 141 8.59 5.00 3.32
C LYS A 141 7.32 4.70 2.54
N LEU A 142 6.40 3.92 3.12
CA LEU A 142 5.13 3.58 2.48
C LEU A 142 4.15 4.76 2.56
N PRO A 143 3.29 4.97 1.55
CA PRO A 143 2.43 6.15 1.44
C PRO A 143 1.15 6.08 2.28
N VAL A 144 1.08 5.19 3.26
CA VAL A 144 -0.11 5.01 4.10
C VAL A 144 0.16 5.56 5.49
N ARG A 145 -0.77 6.36 5.98
CA ARG A 145 -0.80 6.84 7.37
C ARG A 145 -2.15 6.51 7.99
N LEU A 146 -2.16 6.18 9.28
CA LEU A 146 -3.39 6.02 10.06
C LEU A 146 -3.43 7.12 11.10
N ILE A 147 -4.49 7.93 11.08
CA ILE A 147 -4.75 8.91 12.14
C ILE A 147 -5.68 8.22 13.15
N PRO A 148 -5.20 7.89 14.36
CA PRO A 148 -6.02 7.19 15.35
C PRO A 148 -7.20 8.06 15.79
N ALA A 149 -8.39 7.47 15.85
CA ALA A 149 -9.60 8.14 16.29
C ALA A 149 -10.11 7.62 17.64
N GLY A 150 -9.73 6.38 18.02
CA GLY A 150 -10.19 5.72 19.25
C GLY A 150 -11.42 4.85 19.01
N SER A 151 -12.57 5.46 18.71
CA SER A 151 -13.83 4.75 18.39
C SER A 151 -14.20 4.79 16.90
N ASP A 152 -15.11 3.89 16.50
CA ASP A 152 -15.64 3.82 15.14
C ASP A 152 -16.40 5.11 14.79
N GLU A 153 -17.19 5.65 15.72
CA GLU A 153 -17.94 6.90 15.57
C GLU A 153 -17.00 8.10 15.43
N GLN A 154 -15.92 8.16 16.23
CA GLN A 154 -14.91 9.22 16.13
C GLN A 154 -14.21 9.17 14.77
N ALA A 155 -13.88 7.98 14.26
CA ALA A 155 -13.27 7.83 12.95
C ALA A 155 -14.19 8.36 11.83
N ILE A 156 -15.48 8.04 11.91
CA ILE A 156 -16.50 8.54 10.97
C ILE A 156 -16.60 10.07 11.05
N GLN A 157 -16.72 10.63 12.26
CA GLN A 157 -16.81 12.08 12.46
C GLN A 157 -15.57 12.82 11.95
N MET A 158 -14.37 12.28 12.15
CA MET A 158 -13.14 12.86 11.62
C MET A 158 -13.16 12.85 10.09
N ALA A 159 -13.59 11.75 9.47
CA ALA A 159 -13.71 11.66 8.02
C ALA A 159 -14.76 12.64 7.45
N GLU A 160 -15.90 12.81 8.13
CA GLU A 160 -16.93 13.80 7.77
C GLU A 160 -16.40 15.24 7.85
N GLN A 161 -15.64 15.57 8.89
CA GLN A 161 -15.01 16.89 9.03
C GLN A 161 -14.00 17.17 7.93
N LEU A 162 -13.18 16.18 7.54
CA LEU A 162 -12.28 16.31 6.41
C LEU A 162 -13.05 16.47 5.09
N LEU A 163 -14.13 15.71 4.91
CA LEU A 163 -14.98 15.81 3.72
C LEU A 163 -15.63 17.19 3.60
N ALA A 164 -16.13 17.76 4.70
CA ALA A 164 -16.68 19.12 4.73
C ALA A 164 -15.65 20.20 4.36
N ARG A 165 -14.35 19.92 4.57
CA ARG A 165 -13.22 20.76 4.15
C ARG A 165 -12.76 20.49 2.70
N GLY A 166 -13.43 19.58 1.99
CA GLY A 166 -13.14 19.22 0.60
C GLY A 166 -12.15 18.06 0.44
N PHE A 167 -11.83 17.33 1.50
CA PHE A 167 -10.87 16.23 1.47
C PHE A 167 -11.53 14.88 1.79
N TYR A 168 -11.49 13.96 0.83
CA TYR A 168 -11.95 12.59 1.06
C TYR A 168 -10.83 11.75 1.68
N ALA A 169 -11.06 11.26 2.90
CA ALA A 169 -10.23 10.26 3.57
C ALA A 169 -11.12 9.19 4.20
N ALA A 170 -10.76 7.92 4.02
CA ALA A 170 -11.62 6.81 4.42
C ALA A 170 -11.47 6.52 5.93
N PRO A 171 -12.55 6.50 6.70
CA PRO A 171 -12.51 5.92 8.04
C PRO A 171 -12.27 4.42 7.93
N VAL A 172 -11.48 3.87 8.83
CA VAL A 172 -11.22 2.44 8.97
C VAL A 172 -11.48 2.02 10.40
N TYR A 173 -12.24 0.95 10.54
CA TYR A 173 -12.64 0.34 11.81
C TYR A 173 -12.83 -1.16 11.59
N PHE A 174 -13.25 -1.90 12.61
CA PHE A 174 -13.43 -3.35 12.50
C PHE A 174 -14.39 -3.70 11.34
N PRO A 175 -14.08 -4.70 10.48
CA PRO A 175 -13.03 -5.72 10.58
C PRO A 175 -11.71 -5.38 9.87
N ILE A 176 -11.52 -4.15 9.38
CA ILE A 176 -10.31 -3.74 8.63
C ILE A 176 -9.11 -3.59 9.57
N VAL A 177 -9.37 -3.04 10.76
CA VAL A 177 -8.41 -2.89 11.86
C VAL A 177 -8.97 -3.57 13.13
N PRO A 178 -8.12 -3.94 14.10
CA PRO A 178 -8.60 -4.48 15.38
C PRO A 178 -9.56 -3.51 16.09
N ARG A 179 -10.45 -4.04 16.93
CA ARG A 179 -11.33 -3.20 17.77
C ARG A 179 -10.50 -2.25 18.64
N GLY A 180 -11.02 -1.05 18.86
CA GLY A 180 -10.33 0.00 19.62
C GLY A 180 -9.15 0.66 18.89
N HIS A 181 -8.93 0.31 17.62
CA HIS A 181 -7.86 0.90 16.78
C HIS A 181 -8.45 1.61 15.55
N ALA A 182 -9.69 2.09 15.66
CA ALA A 182 -10.35 2.84 14.60
C ALA A 182 -9.60 4.15 14.31
N GLY A 183 -9.67 4.61 13.06
CA GLY A 183 -8.98 5.81 12.62
C GLY A 183 -9.31 6.23 11.20
N VAL A 184 -8.68 7.29 10.72
CA VAL A 184 -8.78 7.74 9.33
C VAL A 184 -7.53 7.31 8.57
N ARG A 185 -7.71 6.55 7.49
CA ARG A 185 -6.61 6.08 6.65
C ARG A 185 -6.31 7.10 5.54
N ILE A 186 -5.11 7.65 5.58
CA ILE A 186 -4.58 8.58 4.60
C ILE A 186 -3.75 7.83 3.57
N LEU A 187 -3.99 8.13 2.30
CA LEU A 187 -3.30 7.53 1.15
C LEU A 187 -2.60 8.63 0.36
N LEU A 188 -1.31 8.80 0.61
CA LEU A 188 -0.48 9.81 -0.02
C LEU A 188 -0.14 9.38 -1.46
N ARG A 189 -0.03 10.35 -2.38
CA ARG A 189 0.21 10.08 -3.80
C ARG A 189 1.20 11.07 -4.39
N SER A 190 1.85 10.68 -5.48
CA SER A 190 2.81 11.51 -6.22
C SER A 190 2.16 12.65 -7.02
N ASP A 191 0.90 12.50 -7.42
CA ASP A 191 0.14 13.47 -8.21
C ASP A 191 -0.44 14.63 -7.38
N ILE A 192 -0.32 14.58 -6.05
CA ILE A 192 -0.78 15.65 -5.17
C ILE A 192 0.24 16.80 -5.23
N GLU A 193 -0.23 17.98 -5.62
CA GLU A 193 0.58 19.20 -5.63
C GLU A 193 0.94 19.64 -4.21
N GLU A 194 2.10 20.28 -4.08
CA GLU A 194 2.65 20.66 -2.76
C GLU A 194 1.69 21.55 -1.95
N LYS A 195 1.08 22.53 -2.62
CA LYS A 195 0.08 23.42 -2.01
C LYS A 195 -1.14 22.67 -1.46
N ASP A 196 -1.59 21.63 -2.16
CA ASP A 196 -2.78 20.87 -1.78
C ASP A 196 -2.43 19.85 -0.69
N MET A 197 -1.21 19.31 -0.72
CA MET A 197 -0.66 18.50 0.37
C MET A 197 -0.54 19.31 1.67
N LEU A 198 -0.04 20.55 1.62
CA LEU A 198 0.03 21.45 2.78
C LEU A 198 -1.35 21.72 3.38
N ARG A 199 -2.31 22.13 2.53
CA ARG A 199 -3.69 22.39 2.96
C ARG A 199 -4.34 21.15 3.57
N PHE A 200 -4.10 20.00 2.97
CA PHE A 200 -4.63 18.73 3.45
C PHE A 200 -4.00 18.32 4.80
N ALA A 201 -2.68 18.38 4.93
CA ALA A 201 -1.98 18.02 6.16
C ALA A 201 -2.38 18.93 7.33
N GLN A 202 -2.52 20.24 7.10
CA GLN A 202 -3.05 21.18 8.10
C GLN A 202 -4.48 20.82 8.52
N ALA A 203 -5.35 20.52 7.55
CA ALA A 203 -6.72 20.11 7.86
C ALA A 203 -6.77 18.80 8.68
N VAL A 204 -5.88 17.85 8.40
CA VAL A 204 -5.75 16.62 9.18
C VAL A 204 -5.27 16.89 10.59
N ALA A 205 -4.25 17.73 10.77
CA ALA A 205 -3.74 18.11 12.09
C ALA A 205 -4.83 18.73 12.97
N GLU A 206 -5.56 19.73 12.44
CA GLU A 206 -6.64 20.40 13.17
C GLU A 206 -7.78 19.46 13.58
N VAL A 207 -8.16 18.54 12.69
CA VAL A 207 -9.20 17.54 12.98
C VAL A 207 -8.73 16.52 14.02
N ALA A 208 -7.46 16.10 13.95
CA ALA A 208 -6.88 15.19 14.93
C ALA A 208 -6.79 15.82 16.33
N GLU A 209 -6.32 17.07 16.43
CA GLU A 209 -6.27 17.84 17.68
C GLU A 209 -7.67 18.03 18.28
N SER A 210 -8.64 18.40 17.45
CA SER A 210 -10.03 18.57 17.89
C SER A 210 -10.65 17.28 18.45
N ASN A 211 -10.26 16.11 17.90
CA ASN A 211 -10.73 14.82 18.39
C ASN A 211 -10.03 14.40 19.69
N ALA A 212 -8.73 14.67 19.82
CA ALA A 212 -7.96 14.40 21.03
C ALA A 212 -8.55 15.19 22.22
N ALA A 213 -8.80 16.49 22.05
CA ALA A 213 -9.39 17.33 23.09
C ALA A 213 -10.78 16.85 23.56
N LYS A 214 -11.62 16.34 22.65
CA LYS A 214 -12.93 15.76 23.01
C LYS A 214 -12.81 14.46 23.79
N SER A 215 -11.76 13.67 23.53
CA SER A 215 -11.53 12.40 24.20
C SER A 215 -11.05 12.61 25.64
N GLU A 216 -10.26 13.66 25.89
CA GLU A 216 -9.83 14.04 27.24
C GLU A 216 -10.97 14.59 28.11
N VAL A 217 -11.94 15.30 27.53
CA VAL A 217 -13.09 15.85 28.27
C VAL A 217 -14.14 14.77 28.61
N ALA A 218 -14.13 13.65 27.89
CA ALA A 218 -15.08 12.55 28.08
C ALA A 218 -14.60 11.47 29.08
N GLN A 219 -13.36 11.56 29.58
CA GLN A 219 -12.76 10.71 30.62
C GLN A 219 -12.84 11.37 31.99
#